data_AF-A0A103ZKX7-F1
#
_entry.id   AF-A0A103ZKX7-F1
#
_cell.length_a   1.000
_cell.length_b   1.000
_cell.length_c   1.000
_cell.angle_alpha   90.00
_cell.angle_beta   90.00
_cell.angle_gamma   90.00
#
_symmetry.space_group_name_H-M   'P 1'
#
loop_
_entity.id
_entity.type
_entity.pdbx_description
1 polymer ?
#
loop_
_entity_poly.entity_id
_entity_poly.type
_entity_poly.pdbx_seq_one_letter_code
_entity_poly.pdbx_strand_id
1 'polypeptide(L)'
;MLFVSMSARAGSACDGLLGDYAPAAGKPATLRVEKVGGEIVLRGRDAGRWSVETAPTQEAELETDGPDKAPPGVCVLEVPGGELIKMPVGSPYQVTSITGNSFTTKHSTTGVLLRRVQGFQVDGIELYRVARSGDSPPAVAR
;
A
#
# COMPACT_ATOMS: atom_id res chain seq x y z
N MET A 1 7.47 25.30 -35.36
CA MET A 1 6.62 25.08 -34.18
C MET A 1 7.15 23.85 -33.46
N LEU A 2 7.77 24.00 -32.28
CA LEU A 2 8.22 22.87 -31.48
C LEU A 2 7.00 22.26 -30.78
N PHE A 3 6.68 21.00 -31.09
CA PHE A 3 5.75 20.21 -30.29
C PHE A 3 6.51 19.70 -29.07
N VAL A 4 6.32 20.34 -27.92
CA VAL A 4 6.74 19.80 -26.64
C VAL A 4 5.74 18.68 -26.32
N SER A 5 6.11 17.44 -26.63
CA SER A 5 5.37 16.26 -26.14
C SER A 5 5.53 16.20 -24.63
N MET A 6 4.61 16.83 -23.91
CA MET A 6 4.37 16.52 -22.51
C MET A 6 3.74 15.14 -22.42
N SER A 7 4.57 14.10 -22.50
CA SER A 7 4.22 12.79 -21.96
C SER A 7 4.17 12.93 -20.44
N ALA A 8 3.08 13.50 -19.93
CA ALA A 8 2.69 13.28 -18.56
C ALA A 8 2.46 11.77 -18.45
N ARG A 9 3.43 11.04 -17.87
CA ARG A 9 3.18 9.66 -17.43
C ARG A 9 1.97 9.76 -16.51
N ALA A 10 0.81 9.29 -16.99
CA ALA A 10 -0.36 9.16 -16.15
C ALA A 10 0.09 8.34 -14.95
N GLY A 11 0.02 8.95 -13.75
CA GLY A 11 0.33 8.23 -12.52
C GLY A 11 -0.57 7.00 -12.43
N SER A 12 -0.03 5.88 -11.95
CA SER A 12 -0.86 4.70 -11.74
C SER A 12 -1.91 5.00 -10.66
N ALA A 13 -3.00 4.24 -10.61
CA ALA A 13 -3.97 4.35 -9.51
C ALA A 13 -3.31 4.17 -8.13
N CYS A 14 -2.19 3.45 -8.11
CA CYS A 14 -1.36 3.19 -6.95
C CYS A 14 -0.49 4.37 -6.51
N ASP A 15 -0.37 5.45 -7.30
CA ASP A 15 0.25 6.69 -6.84
C ASP A 15 -0.49 7.28 -5.64
N GLY A 16 -1.78 6.97 -5.48
CA GLY A 16 -2.56 7.29 -4.30
C GLY A 16 -2.07 6.62 -3.01
N LEU A 17 -1.19 5.62 -3.10
CA LEU A 17 -0.52 4.99 -1.95
C LEU A 17 0.80 5.67 -1.58
N LEU A 18 1.36 6.56 -2.38
CA LEU A 18 2.61 7.24 -2.03
C LEU A 18 2.45 8.04 -0.74
N GLY A 19 3.38 7.87 0.21
CA GLY A 19 3.34 8.54 1.51
C GLY A 19 3.88 7.70 2.67
N ASP A 20 3.76 8.26 3.86
CA ASP A 20 4.19 7.64 5.11
C ASP A 20 2.97 7.14 5.90
N TYR A 21 3.11 5.97 6.52
CA TYR A 21 2.03 5.28 7.20
C TYR A 21 2.43 4.79 8.59
N ALA A 22 1.45 4.82 9.49
CA ALA A 22 1.53 4.28 10.83
C ALA A 22 0.42 3.24 11.07
N PRO A 23 0.65 2.21 11.89
CA PRO A 23 -0.36 1.20 12.21
C PRO A 23 -1.44 1.71 13.18
N ALA A 24 -1.31 2.94 13.68
CA ALA A 24 -2.28 3.57 14.58
C ALA A 24 -2.26 5.10 14.43
N ALA A 25 -3.42 5.72 14.67
CA ALA A 25 -3.58 7.17 14.64
C ALA A 25 -2.63 7.88 15.61
N GLY A 26 -2.03 8.99 15.16
CA GLY A 26 -1.12 9.80 15.97
C GLY A 26 0.22 9.14 16.31
N LYS A 27 0.53 7.97 15.76
CA LYS A 27 1.82 7.31 15.94
C LYS A 27 2.81 7.70 14.83
N PRO A 28 4.13 7.60 15.08
CA PRO A 28 5.14 7.83 14.05
C PRO A 28 4.98 6.85 12.87
N ALA A 29 5.36 7.31 11.68
CA ALA A 29 5.44 6.45 10.51
C ALA A 29 6.39 5.27 10.74
N THR A 30 5.96 4.07 10.35
CA THR A 30 6.75 2.83 10.35
C THR A 30 6.96 2.29 8.94
N LEU A 31 6.16 2.75 7.98
CA LEU A 31 6.19 2.34 6.59
C LEU A 31 6.17 3.58 5.70
N ARG A 32 6.90 3.52 4.59
CA ARG A 32 6.90 4.53 3.55
C ARG A 32 6.71 3.85 2.20
N VAL A 33 5.77 4.37 1.43
CA VAL A 33 5.56 4.02 0.02
C VAL A 33 6.10 5.18 -0.79
N GLU A 34 7.06 4.93 -1.67
CA GLU A 34 7.70 5.97 -2.46
C GLU A 34 8.08 5.49 -3.85
N LYS A 35 8.42 6.43 -4.73
CA LYS A 35 8.97 6.11 -6.05
C LYS A 35 10.49 6.20 -6.05
N VAL A 36 11.15 5.13 -6.49
CA VAL A 36 12.60 5.08 -6.71
C VAL A 36 12.83 4.57 -8.12
N GLY A 37 13.50 5.37 -8.97
CA GLY A 37 13.73 4.99 -10.36
C GLY A 37 12.48 4.84 -11.23
N GLY A 38 11.33 5.38 -10.79
CA GLY A 38 10.03 5.24 -11.46
C GLY A 38 9.15 4.12 -10.90
N GLU A 39 9.73 3.20 -10.12
CA GLU A 39 9.04 2.07 -9.51
C GLU A 39 8.53 2.43 -8.11
N ILE A 40 7.35 1.91 -7.74
CA ILE A 40 6.85 2.02 -6.36
C ILE A 40 7.57 0.98 -5.49
N VAL A 41 8.08 1.44 -4.34
CA VAL A 41 8.79 0.60 -3.38
C VAL A 41 8.26 0.83 -1.97
N LEU A 42 8.43 -0.19 -1.11
CA LEU A 42 8.22 -0.06 0.33
C LEU A 42 9.54 0.15 1.05
N ARG A 43 9.56 1.09 1.99
CA ARG A 43 10.64 1.29 2.94
C ARG A 43 10.11 1.14 4.36
N GLY A 44 10.71 0.22 5.10
CA GLY A 44 10.47 0.07 6.53
C GLY A 44 11.23 1.10 7.34
N ARG A 45 10.72 1.42 8.53
CA ARG A 45 11.44 2.17 9.56
C ARG A 45 11.79 1.24 10.71
N ASP A 46 13.07 1.18 11.06
CA ASP A 46 13.57 0.41 12.20
C ASP A 46 14.42 1.29 13.11
N ALA A 47 14.30 1.09 14.42
CA ALA A 47 14.96 1.89 15.46
C ALA A 47 14.88 3.42 15.22
N GLY A 48 13.74 3.90 14.70
CA GLY A 48 13.50 5.33 14.42
C GLY A 48 14.17 5.86 13.14
N ARG A 49 14.86 5.02 12.36
CA ARG A 49 15.50 5.40 11.10
C ARG A 49 14.88 4.65 9.93
N TRP A 50 14.81 5.32 8.79
CA TRP A 50 14.42 4.65 7.56
C TRP A 50 15.48 3.64 7.14
N SER A 51 15.06 2.43 6.80
CA SER A 51 15.94 1.41 6.24
C SER A 51 16.60 1.94 4.96
N VAL A 52 17.86 1.58 4.71
CA VAL A 52 18.51 1.84 3.40
C VAL A 52 17.93 0.93 2.32
N GLU A 53 17.55 -0.29 2.71
CA GLU A 53 16.93 -1.27 1.83
C GLU A 53 15.47 -0.93 1.58
N THR A 54 15.03 -1.25 0.37
CA THR A 54 13.63 -1.17 -0.05
C THR A 54 13.15 -2.54 -0.50
N ALA A 55 11.86 -2.77 -0.33
CA ALA A 55 11.17 -3.91 -0.88
C ALA A 55 10.51 -3.52 -2.21
N PRO A 56 10.65 -4.32 -3.27
CA PRO A 56 9.92 -4.10 -4.50
C PRO A 56 8.42 -4.26 -4.26
N THR A 57 7.62 -3.58 -5.07
CA THR A 57 6.18 -3.79 -5.13
C THR A 57 5.77 -4.09 -6.56
N GLN A 58 4.64 -4.76 -6.73
CA GLN A 58 4.03 -4.99 -8.03
C GLN A 58 2.56 -4.58 -7.96
N GLU A 59 2.10 -3.79 -8.92
CA GLU A 59 0.67 -3.50 -9.05
C GLU A 59 -0.04 -4.79 -9.47
N ALA A 60 -0.98 -5.26 -8.64
CA ALA A 60 -1.79 -6.42 -8.98
C ALA A 60 -2.85 -6.01 -10.00
N GLU A 61 -3.05 -6.84 -11.02
CA GLU A 61 -4.20 -6.72 -11.89
C GLU A 61 -5.46 -7.09 -11.10
N LEU A 62 -6.36 -6.13 -10.93
CA LEU A 62 -7.64 -6.37 -10.30
C LEU A 62 -8.56 -7.08 -11.28
N GLU A 63 -8.52 -8.41 -11.25
CA GLU A 63 -9.54 -9.22 -11.90
C GLU A 63 -10.90 -8.89 -11.29
N THR A 64 -11.80 -8.41 -12.14
CA THR A 64 -13.18 -8.19 -11.77
C THR A 64 -13.97 -9.29 -12.45
N ASP A 65 -14.53 -10.21 -11.65
CA ASP A 65 -15.40 -11.27 -12.15
C ASP A 65 -16.69 -10.64 -12.72
N GLY A 66 -16.68 -10.29 -14.01
CA GLY A 66 -17.82 -9.71 -14.72
C GLY A 66 -17.47 -8.53 -15.62
N PRO A 67 -18.48 -7.85 -16.23
CA PRO A 67 -18.28 -6.66 -17.06
C PRO A 67 -17.93 -5.40 -16.24
N ASP A 68 -17.96 -5.49 -14.91
CA ASP A 68 -17.75 -4.36 -14.02
C ASP A 68 -16.27 -4.05 -13.90
N LYS A 69 -15.88 -2.79 -14.15
CA LYS A 69 -14.50 -2.36 -13.93
C LYS A 69 -14.20 -2.34 -12.43
N ALA A 70 -12.95 -2.61 -12.07
CA ALA A 70 -12.44 -2.38 -10.72
C ALA A 70 -12.90 -1.01 -10.21
N PRO A 71 -13.46 -0.90 -8.98
CA PRO A 71 -14.00 0.35 -8.49
C PRO A 71 -12.95 1.47 -8.56
N PRO A 72 -13.31 2.67 -9.05
CA PRO A 72 -12.36 3.75 -9.23
C PRO A 72 -11.65 4.10 -7.92
N GLY A 73 -10.33 4.21 -7.97
CA GLY A 73 -9.51 4.55 -6.81
C GLY A 73 -9.16 3.37 -5.91
N VAL A 74 -9.52 2.13 -6.28
CA VAL A 74 -8.92 0.92 -5.70
C VAL A 74 -7.58 0.65 -6.37
N CYS A 75 -6.59 0.27 -5.58
CA CYS A 75 -5.31 -0.23 -6.06
C CYS A 75 -4.83 -1.31 -5.09
N VAL A 76 -4.17 -2.33 -5.63
CA VAL A 76 -3.47 -3.34 -4.83
C VAL A 76 -2.01 -3.35 -5.26
N LEU A 77 -1.11 -3.18 -4.30
CA LEU A 77 0.31 -3.45 -4.45
C LEU A 77 0.62 -4.78 -3.76
N GLU A 78 1.13 -5.75 -4.50
CA GLU A 78 1.79 -6.91 -3.93
C GLU A 78 3.08 -6.47 -3.24
N VAL A 79 3.27 -6.92 -2.01
CA VAL A 79 4.40 -6.54 -1.15
C VAL A 79 4.94 -7.78 -0.44
N PRO A 80 6.19 -7.78 0.05
CA PRO A 80 6.70 -8.94 0.79
C PRO A 80 5.81 -9.30 1.99
N GLY A 81 5.23 -10.50 1.95
CA GLY A 81 4.37 -11.03 3.00
C GLY A 81 2.90 -10.58 2.95
N GLY A 82 2.45 -9.95 1.86
CA GLY A 82 1.03 -9.60 1.70
C GLY A 82 0.73 -8.61 0.58
N GLU A 83 -0.31 -7.81 0.82
CA GLU A 83 -0.84 -6.82 -0.12
C GLU A 83 -1.02 -5.49 0.60
N LEU A 84 -0.61 -4.39 -0.03
CA LEU A 84 -0.96 -3.04 0.38
C LEU A 84 -2.09 -2.53 -0.51
N ILE A 85 -3.26 -2.32 0.09
CA ILE A 85 -4.49 -2.05 -0.64
C ILE A 85 -4.95 -0.63 -0.35
N LYS A 86 -5.18 0.15 -1.40
CA LYS A 86 -5.97 1.38 -1.34
C LYS A 86 -7.41 1.04 -1.67
N MET A 87 -8.34 1.46 -0.81
CA MET A 87 -9.77 1.26 -1.01
C MET A 87 -10.56 2.44 -0.46
N PRO A 88 -11.83 2.64 -0.89
CA PRO A 88 -12.70 3.60 -0.23
C PRO A 88 -12.88 3.30 1.27
N VAL A 89 -12.95 4.34 2.10
CA VAL A 89 -13.38 4.20 3.50
C VAL A 89 -14.77 3.58 3.54
N GLY A 90 -14.98 2.63 4.46
CA GLY A 90 -16.19 1.83 4.54
C GLY A 90 -16.19 0.61 3.64
N SER A 91 -15.16 0.37 2.82
CA SER A 91 -15.08 -0.86 2.01
C SER A 91 -14.93 -2.09 2.91
N PRO A 92 -15.67 -3.18 2.65
CA PRO A 92 -15.55 -4.40 3.44
C PRO A 92 -14.24 -5.14 3.10
N TYR A 93 -13.65 -5.79 4.10
CA TYR A 93 -12.55 -6.74 3.93
C TYR A 93 -12.68 -7.91 4.91
N GLN A 94 -12.18 -9.08 4.51
CA GLN A 94 -12.23 -10.29 5.34
C GLN A 94 -10.94 -10.47 6.13
N VAL A 95 -11.08 -10.84 7.39
CA VAL A 95 -9.98 -11.35 8.23
C VAL A 95 -10.39 -12.67 8.85
N THR A 96 -9.42 -13.52 9.20
CA THR A 96 -9.68 -14.72 10.00
C THR A 96 -10.19 -14.31 11.38
N SER A 97 -11.25 -14.98 11.83
CA SER A 97 -11.82 -14.77 13.16
C SER A 97 -10.81 -15.12 14.26
N ILE A 98 -10.95 -14.50 15.44
CA ILE A 98 -10.06 -14.74 16.60
C ILE A 98 -10.09 -16.21 17.04
N THR A 99 -11.20 -16.92 16.79
CA THR A 99 -11.34 -18.35 17.09
C THR A 99 -10.69 -19.26 16.05
N GLY A 100 -10.16 -18.71 14.94
CA GLY A 100 -9.45 -19.45 13.89
C GLY A 100 -10.33 -20.30 12.97
N ASN A 101 -11.63 -20.40 13.26
CA ASN A 101 -12.53 -21.37 12.61
C ASN A 101 -13.43 -20.76 11.52
N SER A 102 -13.32 -19.45 11.28
CA SER A 102 -14.17 -18.72 10.32
C SER A 102 -13.51 -17.41 9.88
N PHE A 103 -14.16 -16.69 8.96
CA PHE A 103 -13.82 -15.31 8.58
C PHE A 103 -14.79 -14.32 9.21
N THR A 104 -14.32 -13.11 9.44
CA THR A 104 -15.13 -11.97 9.90
C THR A 104 -14.92 -10.80 8.94
N THR A 105 -16.03 -10.17 8.56
CA THR A 105 -15.99 -8.96 7.74
C THR A 105 -15.75 -7.74 8.62
N LYS A 106 -14.73 -6.98 8.27
CA LYS A 106 -14.46 -5.63 8.80
C LYS A 106 -14.70 -4.62 7.70
N HIS A 107 -14.77 -3.34 8.07
CA HIS A 107 -14.90 -2.24 7.11
C HIS A 107 -13.76 -1.27 7.32
N SER A 108 -13.13 -0.83 6.23
CA SER A 108 -11.97 0.03 6.32
C SER A 108 -12.32 1.39 6.92
N THR A 109 -11.47 1.89 7.80
CA THR A 109 -11.65 3.22 8.42
C THR A 109 -10.62 4.23 7.92
N THR A 110 -9.52 3.76 7.33
CA THR A 110 -8.43 4.61 6.82
C THR A 110 -8.37 4.66 5.30
N GLY A 111 -8.97 3.67 4.62
CA GLY A 111 -8.87 3.50 3.17
C GLY A 111 -7.53 2.92 2.71
N VAL A 112 -6.66 2.51 3.64
CA VAL A 112 -5.40 1.81 3.33
C VAL A 112 -5.23 0.61 4.25
N LEU A 113 -5.08 -0.57 3.67
CA LEU A 113 -4.98 -1.83 4.39
C LEU A 113 -3.69 -2.55 4.02
N LEU A 114 -2.89 -2.93 5.02
CA LEU A 114 -1.89 -3.98 4.85
C LEU A 114 -2.55 -5.33 5.16
N ARG A 115 -2.88 -6.07 4.11
CA ARG A 115 -3.43 -7.41 4.21
C ARG A 115 -2.30 -8.44 4.19
N ARG A 116 -2.32 -9.41 5.10
CA ARG A 116 -1.34 -10.49 5.16
C ARG A 116 -2.06 -11.82 5.07
N VAL A 117 -1.50 -12.73 4.27
CA VAL A 117 -2.02 -14.09 4.14
C VAL A 117 -0.91 -15.07 4.53
N GLN A 118 -1.18 -15.91 5.52
CA GLN A 118 -0.28 -16.96 5.99
C GLN A 118 -1.07 -18.26 6.10
N GLY A 119 -0.97 -19.12 5.07
CA GLY A 119 -1.80 -20.31 4.97
C GLY A 119 -3.28 -19.93 4.95
N PHE A 120 -4.04 -20.40 5.95
CA PHE A 120 -5.48 -20.10 6.11
C PHE A 120 -5.75 -18.82 6.92
N GLN A 121 -4.71 -18.19 7.47
CA GLN A 121 -4.85 -16.96 8.25
C GLN A 121 -4.78 -15.74 7.32
N VAL A 122 -5.80 -14.90 7.40
CA VAL A 122 -5.90 -13.61 6.71
C VAL A 122 -5.98 -12.53 7.77
N ASP A 123 -4.96 -11.69 7.84
CA ASP A 123 -4.95 -10.53 8.73
C ASP A 123 -5.05 -9.24 7.92
N GLY A 124 -5.58 -8.20 8.56
CA GLY A 124 -5.68 -6.86 7.98
C GLY A 124 -5.32 -5.81 9.02
N ILE A 125 -4.30 -5.02 8.71
CA ILE A 125 -3.85 -3.88 9.52
C ILE A 125 -4.21 -2.60 8.78
N GLU A 126 -5.12 -1.81 9.34
CA GLU A 126 -5.43 -0.47 8.84
C GLU A 126 -4.23 0.45 9.03
N LEU A 127 -3.89 1.20 7.98
CA LEU A 127 -2.73 2.08 7.95
C LEU A 127 -3.17 3.53 7.89
N TYR A 128 -2.77 4.28 8.90
CA TYR A 128 -3.01 5.71 8.99
C TYR A 128 -1.95 6.45 8.21
N ARG A 129 -2.38 7.19 7.19
CA ARG A 129 -1.52 8.16 6.51
C ARG A 129 -1.08 9.24 7.52
N VAL A 130 0.21 9.51 7.57
CA VAL A 130 0.81 10.52 8.46
C VAL A 130 1.66 11.50 7.68
N ALA A 131 1.99 12.63 8.31
CA ALA A 131 2.90 13.61 7.72
C ALA A 131 4.26 12.95 7.42
N ARG A 132 4.87 13.37 6.30
CA ARG A 132 6.20 12.91 5.89
C ARG A 132 7.19 13.12 7.04
N SER A 133 7.92 12.07 7.40
CA SER A 133 8.85 12.08 8.54
C SER A 133 10.27 11.88 8.08
N GLY A 134 11.04 12.95 7.89
CA GLY A 134 12.44 12.91 7.46
C GLY A 134 12.67 12.37 6.04
N ASP A 135 13.91 12.46 5.59
CA ASP A 135 14.29 12.07 4.23
C ASP A 135 14.49 10.57 4.07
N SER A 136 14.30 10.09 2.85
CA SER A 136 14.65 8.71 2.50
C SER A 136 16.16 8.61 2.34
N PRO A 137 16.82 7.60 2.92
CA PRO A 137 18.22 7.34 2.62
C PRO A 137 18.40 7.15 1.11
N PRO A 138 19.54 7.59 0.55
CA PRO A 138 19.84 7.36 -0.86
C PRO A 138 19.76 5.86 -1.16
N ALA A 139 19.19 5.51 -2.32
CA ALA A 139 19.18 4.14 -2.77
C ALA A 139 20.64 3.65 -2.91
N VAL A 140 20.92 2.47 -2.37
CA VAL A 140 22.23 1.84 -2.58
C VAL A 140 22.32 1.50 -4.06
N ALA A 141 23.31 2.05 -4.76
CA ALA A 141 23.59 1.67 -6.15
C ALA A 141 23.84 0.16 -6.19
N ARG A 142 22.96 -0.59 -6.86
CA ARG A 142 23.16 -2.00 -7.17
C ARG A 142 23.88 -2.13 -8.50
#